data_AF-A0A6B3FA22-F1
#
_entry.id   AF-A0A6B3FA22-F1
#
_cell.length_a   1.000
_cell.length_b   1.000
_cell.length_c   1.000
_cell.angle_alpha   90.00
_cell.angle_beta   90.00
_cell.angle_gamma   90.00
#
_symmetry.space_group_name_H-M   'P 1'
#
loop_
_entity.id
_entity.type
_entity.pdbx_description
1 polymer ?
#
loop_
_entity_poly.entity_id
_entity_poly.type
_entity_poly.pdbx_seq_one_letter_code
_entity_poly.pdbx_strand_id
1 'polypeptide(L)'
;MRKSLKAAGLTAACALAGTLVYGVGAAGAQGNAPQAGHEPQNIGLLTKQIDAYYGAEKQADGTWTASADSDYAKDLARIEKGAKADIRKA
;
A
#
# COMPACT_ATOMS: atom_id res chain seq x y z
N MET A 1 -4.03 -10.95 -41.43
CA MET A 1 -4.83 -11.49 -40.31
C MET A 1 -4.03 -11.81 -39.03
N ARG A 2 -2.73 -12.16 -39.07
CA ARG A 2 -1.95 -12.46 -37.84
C ARG A 2 -1.65 -11.24 -36.94
N LYS A 3 -1.54 -10.02 -37.51
CA LYS A 3 -1.28 -8.78 -36.76
C LYS A 3 -2.50 -8.33 -35.95
N SER A 4 -3.71 -8.53 -36.48
CA SER A 4 -4.97 -8.19 -35.79
C SER A 4 -5.26 -9.13 -34.61
N LEU A 5 -4.90 -10.41 -34.71
CA LEU A 5 -5.00 -11.38 -33.60
C LEU A 5 -4.08 -11.01 -32.42
N LYS A 6 -2.88 -10.48 -32.69
CA LYS A 6 -1.97 -10.02 -31.63
C LYS A 6 -2.48 -8.77 -30.91
N ALA A 7 -3.03 -7.82 -31.67
CA ALA A 7 -3.64 -6.62 -31.10
C ALA A 7 -4.88 -6.95 -30.26
N ALA A 8 -5.74 -7.85 -30.76
CA ALA A 8 -6.90 -8.34 -30.01
C ALA A 8 -6.50 -9.06 -28.72
N GLY A 9 -5.44 -9.87 -28.75
CA GLY A 9 -4.90 -10.53 -27.56
C GLY A 9 -4.35 -9.54 -26.52
N LEU A 10 -3.64 -8.50 -26.95
CA LEU A 10 -3.12 -7.47 -26.05
C LEU A 10 -4.25 -6.68 -25.37
N THR A 11 -5.28 -6.29 -26.14
CA THR A 11 -6.44 -5.59 -25.58
C THR A 11 -7.21 -6.46 -24.59
N ALA A 12 -7.37 -7.76 -24.90
CA ALA A 12 -8.01 -8.70 -23.99
C ALA A 12 -7.21 -8.89 -22.68
N ALA A 13 -5.89 -9.01 -22.77
CA ALA A 13 -5.02 -9.12 -21.60
C ALA A 13 -5.06 -7.86 -20.72
N CYS A 14 -5.02 -6.67 -21.33
CA CYS A 14 -5.14 -5.40 -20.60
C CYS A 14 -6.53 -5.24 -19.96
N ALA A 15 -7.60 -5.66 -20.63
CA ALA A 15 -8.95 -5.63 -20.07
C ALA A 15 -9.07 -6.56 -18.86
N LEU A 16 -8.55 -7.78 -18.93
CA LEU A 16 -8.55 -8.73 -17.82
C LEU A 16 -7.66 -8.28 -16.65
N ALA A 17 -6.50 -7.70 -16.93
CA ALA A 17 -5.65 -7.12 -15.89
C ALA A 17 -6.33 -5.91 -15.23
N GLY A 18 -7.01 -5.06 -16.01
CA GLY A 18 -7.75 -3.91 -15.51
C GLY A 18 -8.93 -4.30 -14.63
N THR A 19 -9.70 -5.33 -14.99
CA THR A 19 -10.82 -5.82 -14.16
C THR A 19 -10.34 -6.52 -12.89
N LEU A 20 -9.21 -7.22 -12.93
CA LEU A 20 -8.59 -7.80 -11.73
C LEU A 20 -8.09 -6.70 -10.79
N VAL A 21 -7.36 -5.70 -11.28
CA VAL A 21 -6.84 -4.60 -10.45
C VAL A 21 -7.98 -3.74 -9.91
N TYR A 22 -8.99 -3.42 -10.74
CA TYR A 22 -10.16 -2.65 -10.31
C TYR A 22 -11.06 -3.45 -9.37
N GLY A 23 -11.27 -4.76 -9.61
CA GLY A 23 -12.06 -5.63 -8.75
C GLY A 23 -11.41 -5.88 -7.39
N VAL A 24 -10.09 -6.12 -7.37
CA VAL A 24 -9.32 -6.24 -6.12
C VAL A 24 -9.25 -4.90 -5.38
N GLY A 25 -9.07 -3.79 -6.11
CA GLY A 25 -9.08 -2.45 -5.53
C GLY A 25 -10.44 -2.05 -4.94
N ALA A 26 -11.54 -2.35 -5.65
CA ALA A 26 -12.90 -2.11 -5.17
C ALA A 26 -13.23 -2.97 -3.94
N ALA A 27 -12.87 -4.26 -3.95
CA ALA A 27 -13.07 -5.15 -2.81
C ALA A 27 -12.20 -4.75 -1.59
N GLY A 28 -10.97 -4.27 -1.82
CA GLY A 28 -10.09 -3.74 -0.77
C GLY A 28 -10.58 -2.42 -0.18
N ALA A 29 -11.19 -1.55 -1.00
CA ALA A 29 -11.71 -0.26 -0.56
C ALA A 29 -12.95 -0.37 0.35
N GLN A 30 -13.79 -1.41 0.18
CA GLN A 30 -14.90 -1.68 1.09
C GLN A 30 -14.44 -2.07 2.51
N GLY A 31 -13.22 -2.60 2.67
CA GLY A 31 -12.66 -2.97 3.98
C GLY A 31 -12.14 -1.79 4.82
N ASN A 32 -11.99 -0.61 4.20
CA ASN A 32 -11.46 0.60 4.86
C ASN A 32 -12.56 1.58 5.32
N ALA A 33 -13.83 1.18 5.28
CA ALA A 33 -14.86 1.89 6.03
C ALA A 33 -14.49 1.82 7.52
N PRO A 34 -14.41 2.96 8.25
CA PRO A 34 -14.12 2.93 9.68
C PRO A 34 -15.16 2.03 10.36
N GLN A 35 -14.72 0.91 10.94
CA GLN A 35 -15.60 0.09 11.75
C GLN A 35 -16.01 0.91 12.97
N ALA A 36 -17.27 1.34 13.01
CA ALA A 36 -17.87 2.09 14.12
C ALA A 36 -18.12 1.21 15.36
N GLY A 37 -17.19 0.31 15.69
CA GLY A 37 -17.27 -0.62 16.84
C GLY A 37 -16.39 -0.20 18.03
N HIS A 38 -15.58 0.84 17.88
CA HIS A 38 -14.71 1.33 18.94
C HIS A 38 -15.12 2.74 19.36
N GLU A 39 -15.13 3.01 20.66
CA GLU A 39 -15.25 4.38 21.16
C GLU A 39 -14.17 5.27 20.51
N PRO A 40 -14.49 6.53 20.15
CA PRO A 40 -13.50 7.46 19.62
C PRO A 40 -12.29 7.52 20.56
N GLN A 41 -11.12 7.12 20.06
CA GLN A 41 -9.92 7.11 20.87
C GLN A 41 -9.56 8.52 21.34
N ASN A 42 -9.01 8.64 22.54
CA ASN A 42 -8.44 9.90 23.01
C ASN A 42 -7.34 10.35 22.02
N ILE A 43 -7.49 11.53 21.43
CA ILE A 43 -6.59 12.04 20.40
C ILE A 43 -5.14 12.11 20.88
N GLY A 44 -4.89 12.41 22.15
CA GLY A 44 -3.55 12.41 22.72
C GLY A 44 -2.92 11.03 22.77
N LEU A 45 -3.71 9.98 23.03
CA LEU A 45 -3.25 8.59 22.96
C LEU A 45 -3.00 8.16 21.52
N LEU A 46 -3.90 8.53 20.60
CA LEU A 46 -3.73 8.23 19.18
C LEU A 46 -2.46 8.87 18.62
N THR A 47 -2.22 10.15 18.89
CA THR A 47 -1.00 10.85 18.45
C THR A 47 0.25 10.16 18.99
N LYS A 48 0.25 9.72 20.26
CA LYS A 48 1.37 8.97 20.83
C LYS A 48 1.60 7.61 20.16
N GLN A 49 0.53 6.90 19.82
CA GLN A 49 0.63 5.61 19.11
C GLN A 49 1.16 5.79 17.68
N ILE A 50 0.69 6.82 16.98
CA ILE A 50 1.17 7.20 15.65
C ILE A 50 2.66 7.55 15.72
N ASP A 51 3.06 8.40 16.67
CA ASP A 51 4.48 8.76 16.85
C ASP A 51 5.34 7.56 17.25
N ALA A 52 4.83 6.67 18.12
CA ALA A 52 5.55 5.46 18.49
C ALA A 52 5.80 4.52 17.30
N TYR A 53 4.86 4.41 16.36
CA TYR A 53 4.99 3.50 15.22
C TYR A 53 5.76 4.11 14.03
N TYR A 54 5.45 5.35 13.67
CA TYR A 54 6.05 6.02 12.51
C TYR A 54 7.31 6.83 12.86
N GLY A 55 7.42 7.33 14.09
CA GLY A 55 8.40 8.34 14.50
C GLY A 55 8.20 9.66 13.76
N ALA A 56 8.10 10.78 14.46
CA ALA A 56 8.07 12.09 13.82
C ALA A 56 9.50 12.64 13.65
N GLU A 57 9.98 12.72 12.41
CA GLU A 57 11.27 13.32 12.08
C GLU A 57 11.08 14.57 11.22
N LYS A 58 11.61 15.71 11.68
CA LYS A 58 11.55 16.97 10.95
C LYS A 58 12.77 17.08 10.03
N GLN A 59 12.51 17.19 8.74
CA GLN A 59 13.52 17.36 7.71
C GLN A 59 14.07 18.80 7.69
N ALA A 60 15.22 18.98 7.03
CA ALA A 60 15.88 20.29 6.92
C ALA A 60 15.03 21.35 6.20
N ASP A 61 14.15 20.94 5.30
CA ASP A 61 13.17 21.80 4.60
C ASP A 61 11.92 22.12 5.44
N GLY A 62 11.84 21.59 6.67
CA GLY A 62 10.75 21.78 7.59
C GLY A 62 9.58 20.81 7.43
N THR A 63 9.64 19.87 6.47
CA THR A 63 8.64 18.81 6.33
C THR A 63 8.78 17.76 7.43
N TRP A 64 7.68 17.09 7.76
CA TRP A 64 7.68 15.97 8.71
C TRP A 64 7.56 14.67 7.94
N THR A 65 8.45 13.73 8.25
CA THR A 65 8.45 12.39 7.67
C THR A 65 8.47 11.35 8.77
N ALA A 66 8.12 10.11 8.42
CA ALA A 66 8.41 8.97 9.28
C ALA A 66 9.92 8.88 9.52
N SER A 67 10.33 8.50 10.72
CA SER A 67 11.74 8.29 11.04
C SER A 67 12.27 7.06 10.32
N ALA A 68 13.53 7.14 9.86
CA ALA A 68 14.21 6.02 9.21
C ALA A 68 14.43 4.80 10.14
N ASP A 69 14.43 5.03 11.46
CA ASP A 69 14.65 4.00 12.48
C ASP A 69 13.34 3.46 13.11
N SER A 70 12.19 3.93 12.62
CA SER A 70 10.86 3.57 13.11
C SER A 70 10.49 2.10 12.86
N ASP A 71 9.49 1.61 13.60
CA ASP A 71 8.93 0.28 13.36
C ASP A 71 8.27 0.17 11.98
N TYR A 72 7.65 1.27 11.52
CA TYR A 72 7.17 1.38 10.14
C TYR A 72 8.28 1.13 9.11
N ALA A 73 9.46 1.75 9.27
CA ALA A 73 10.57 1.58 8.34
C ALA A 73 11.08 0.12 8.30
N LYS A 74 11.13 -0.55 9.45
CA LYS A 74 11.51 -1.97 9.55
C LYS A 74 10.52 -2.88 8.83
N ASP A 75 9.22 -2.60 9.00
CA ASP A 75 8.16 -3.36 8.34
C ASP A 75 8.18 -3.17 6.83
N LEU A 76 8.40 -1.94 6.36
CA LEU A 76 8.56 -1.64 4.95
C LEU A 76 9.74 -2.40 4.34
N ALA A 77 10.90 -2.39 5.01
CA ALA A 77 12.08 -3.13 4.56
C ALA A 77 11.84 -4.65 4.49
N ARG A 78 11.09 -5.20 5.45
CA ARG A 78 10.70 -6.62 5.46
C ARG A 78 9.82 -6.96 4.25
N ILE A 79 8.81 -6.15 3.98
CA ILE A 79 7.89 -6.34 2.83
C ILE A 79 8.66 -6.23 1.51
N GLU A 80 9.49 -5.20 1.36
CA GLU A 80 10.29 -4.99 0.15
C GLU A 80 11.23 -6.17 -0.12
N LYS A 81 11.88 -6.70 0.92
CA LYS A 81 12.72 -7.90 0.83
C LYS A 81 11.92 -9.12 0.35
N GLY A 82 10.70 -9.30 0.87
CA GLY A 82 9.79 -10.37 0.44
C GLY A 82 9.44 -10.25 -1.04
N ALA A 83 8.97 -9.07 -1.46
CA ALA A 83 8.64 -8.80 -2.85
C ALA A 83 9.83 -9.04 -3.80
N LYS A 84 11.03 -8.59 -3.43
CA LYS A 84 12.27 -8.86 -4.19
C LYS A 84 12.58 -10.35 -4.29
N ALA A 85 12.30 -11.13 -3.25
CA ALA A 85 12.51 -12.58 -3.28
C ALA A 85 11.51 -13.26 -4.22
N ASP A 86 10.25 -12.84 -4.23
CA ASP A 86 9.22 -13.40 -5.11
C ASP A 86 9.49 -13.07 -6.58
N ILE A 87 9.90 -11.84 -6.89
CA ILE A 87 10.32 -11.44 -8.24
C ILE A 87 11.48 -12.30 -8.74
N ARG A 88 12.47 -12.61 -7.88
CA ARG A 88 13.60 -13.47 -8.27
C ARG A 88 13.23 -14.93 -8.50
N LYS A 89 12.10 -15.39 -7.95
CA LYS A 89 11.61 -16.77 -8.12
C LYS A 89 10.76 -16.94 -9.38
N ALA A 90 10.18 -15.86 -9.88
CA ALA A 90 9.40 -15.82 -11.11
C ALA A 90 10.31 -15.84 -12.36
#